data_AF-A0A3C1J9P6-F1
#
_entry.id   AF-A0A3C1J9P6-F1
#
_cell.length_a   1.000
_cell.length_b   1.000
_cell.length_c   1.000
_cell.angle_alpha   90.00
_cell.angle_beta   90.00
_cell.angle_gamma   90.00
#
_symmetry.space_group_name_H-M   'P 1'
#
loop_
_entity.id
_entity.type
_entity.pdbx_description
1 polymer ?
#
loop_
_entity_poly.entity_id
_entity_poly.type
_entity_poly.pdbx_seq_one_letter_code
_entity_poly.pdbx_strand_id
1 'polypeptide(L)'
;MKQFHIGVDKDMIKKTLMAVFSAMALTAAAGAQAVEFDGRGAPAAAGGLVETVKVSAPEVKVSDIGTGVKARGWQQSKICKVVELDSNDGTAINRQVSLDAAYSWQECENASAMVNGQYISASNCHDRTEWYTAYVNLVIHARQLRQFDKERIEVCYDFKAQKGSFALRQTPFDYTYRDKQGESLYTVELYPGARKPQNPDAALAQLGGFSYDDVRKEFTLTIRNGFTGEYDGRKVHIGVELVQDKLFDSSRGTKFFEFPLNWLRQDFKIVFKESDFPSDKDAADFRAKAKKYFVNWGFKVKGEGFTEAYMEKGKTETAAVIQ
;
A
#
# COMPACT_ATOMS: atom_id res chain seq x y z
N MET A 1 -33.01 13.84 12.87
CA MET A 1 -31.99 14.90 12.75
C MET A 1 -31.36 15.11 14.13
N LYS A 2 -30.08 14.75 14.30
CA LYS A 2 -29.31 14.96 15.54
C LYS A 2 -28.31 16.08 15.27
N GLN A 3 -28.39 17.17 16.02
CA GLN A 3 -27.37 18.22 16.04
C GLN A 3 -26.21 17.78 16.93
N PHE A 4 -24.98 17.85 16.41
CA PHE A 4 -23.76 17.71 17.20
C PHE A 4 -23.25 19.10 17.56
N HIS A 5 -23.15 19.40 18.86
CA HIS A 5 -22.38 20.53 19.39
C HIS A 5 -20.94 20.08 19.63
N ILE A 6 -20.00 20.72 18.96
CA ILE A 6 -18.57 20.58 19.27
C ILE A 6 -18.23 21.66 20.29
N GLY A 7 -18.11 21.28 21.56
CA GLY A 7 -17.54 22.11 22.61
C GLY A 7 -16.02 22.11 22.48
N VAL A 8 -15.44 23.27 22.14
CA VAL A 8 -13.98 23.46 22.21
C VAL A 8 -13.60 23.77 23.64
N ASP A 9 -12.74 22.92 24.21
CA ASP A 9 -12.27 22.97 25.59
C ASP A 9 -11.33 24.17 25.82
N LYS A 10 -11.79 25.14 26.60
CA LYS A 10 -11.08 26.39 26.89
C LYS A 10 -9.84 26.19 27.76
N ASP A 11 -9.67 25.03 28.40
CA ASP A 11 -8.53 24.76 29.29
C ASP A 11 -7.27 24.30 28.54
N MET A 12 -7.39 23.86 27.29
CA MET A 12 -6.23 23.48 26.48
C MET A 12 -5.46 24.71 25.96
N ILE A 13 -6.14 25.85 25.78
CA ILE A 13 -5.54 27.10 25.28
C ILE A 13 -4.73 27.81 26.39
N LYS A 14 -5.10 27.65 27.66
CA LYS A 14 -4.35 28.22 28.79
C LYS A 14 -3.00 27.54 29.06
N LYS A 15 -2.88 26.23 28.80
CA LYS A 15 -1.63 25.49 29.07
C LYS A 15 -0.53 25.79 28.04
N THR A 16 -0.90 26.08 26.79
CA THR A 16 0.08 26.40 25.73
C THR A 16 0.63 27.83 25.87
N LEU A 17 -0.14 28.77 26.43
CA LEU A 17 0.32 30.14 26.66
C LEU A 17 1.26 30.29 27.88
N MET A 18 1.17 29.40 28.87
CA MET A 18 2.10 29.40 30.02
C MET A 18 3.50 28.84 29.70
N ALA A 19 3.64 27.99 28.68
CA ALA A 19 4.94 27.43 28.29
C ALA A 19 5.86 28.45 27.59
N VAL A 20 5.29 29.42 26.88
CA VAL A 20 6.07 30.44 26.14
C VAL A 20 6.58 31.56 27.07
N PHE A 21 5.88 31.85 28.16
CA PHE A 21 6.35 32.82 29.17
C PHE A 21 7.38 32.26 30.16
N SER A 22 7.49 30.93 30.27
CA SER A 22 8.45 30.27 31.18
C SER A 22 9.88 30.19 30.62
N ALA A 23 10.06 30.37 29.30
CA ALA A 23 11.36 30.36 28.64
C ALA A 23 12.10 31.71 28.69
N MET A 24 11.44 32.78 29.13
CA MET A 24 12.08 34.10 29.36
C MET A 24 12.47 34.33 30.83
N ALA A 25 12.28 33.35 31.72
CA ALA A 25 12.55 33.47 33.15
C ALA A 25 13.79 32.68 33.64
N LEU A 26 14.64 32.20 32.72
CA LEU A 26 15.83 31.41 33.06
C LEU A 26 17.14 32.07 32.59
N THR A 27 17.31 33.36 32.90
CA THR A 27 18.63 34.03 32.90
C THR A 27 18.70 35.10 34.00
N ALA A 28 18.29 34.76 35.22
CA ALA A 28 18.58 35.57 36.40
C ALA A 28 18.71 34.69 37.64
N ALA A 29 19.73 33.85 37.69
CA ALA A 29 20.17 33.20 38.93
C ALA A 29 21.65 32.85 38.88
N ALA A 30 22.52 33.85 39.06
CA ALA A 30 23.80 33.68 39.72
C ALA A 30 24.34 35.05 40.15
N GLY A 31 24.15 35.39 41.41
CA GLY A 31 24.96 36.41 42.09
C GLY A 31 24.19 37.59 42.68
N ALA A 32 24.24 37.64 44.02
CA ALA A 32 24.18 38.83 44.85
C ALA A 32 22.82 39.43 45.27
N GLN A 33 22.52 39.12 46.53
CA GLN A 33 22.03 40.01 47.61
C GLN A 33 20.59 40.51 47.52
N ALA A 34 19.81 40.12 48.55
CA ALA A 34 18.51 40.66 48.87
C ALA A 34 18.60 42.18 49.03
N VAL A 35 17.85 42.92 48.21
CA VAL A 35 17.63 44.34 48.42
C VAL A 35 16.17 44.51 48.84
N GLU A 36 15.99 44.69 50.14
CA GLU A 36 14.74 45.09 50.76
C GLU A 36 14.51 46.56 50.42
N PHE A 37 13.52 46.85 49.58
CA PHE A 37 13.09 48.21 49.26
C PHE A 37 11.87 48.55 50.10
N ASP A 38 12.11 48.98 51.34
CA ASP A 38 11.12 49.74 52.10
C ASP A 38 11.26 51.22 51.73
N GLY A 39 10.14 51.83 51.35
CA GLY A 39 10.14 53.14 50.69
C GLY A 39 10.56 54.26 51.63
N ARG A 40 11.74 54.87 51.40
CA ARG A 40 12.07 56.30 51.60
C ARG A 40 13.57 56.55 51.39
N GLY A 41 13.90 57.63 50.68
CA GLY A 41 15.17 58.35 50.84
C GLY A 41 16.17 58.21 49.69
N ALA A 42 16.49 59.37 49.08
CA ALA A 42 17.38 59.56 47.94
C ALA A 42 18.89 59.71 48.38
N PRO A 43 19.79 60.29 47.56
CA PRO A 43 20.72 59.61 46.64
C PRO A 43 22.21 59.87 46.97
N ALA A 44 23.16 59.04 46.49
CA ALA A 44 24.51 59.47 46.05
C ALA A 44 25.47 58.33 45.65
N ALA A 45 26.27 58.64 44.62
CA ALA A 45 27.63 58.17 44.29
C ALA A 45 27.82 56.68 43.92
N ALA A 46 27.92 56.32 42.62
CA ALA A 46 29.07 56.51 41.71
C ALA A 46 30.32 55.71 42.12
N GLY A 47 30.55 54.59 41.43
CA GLY A 47 31.83 53.89 41.42
C GLY A 47 31.70 52.37 41.32
N GLY A 48 31.75 51.84 40.10
CA GLY A 48 32.07 50.43 39.87
C GLY A 48 30.92 49.57 39.34
N LEU A 49 30.56 49.72 38.07
CA LEU A 49 30.02 48.59 37.29
C LEU A 49 30.17 48.81 35.76
N VAL A 50 31.24 49.49 35.33
CA VAL A 50 31.64 49.57 33.92
C VAL A 50 32.82 48.62 33.72
N GLU A 51 32.57 47.32 33.86
CA GLU A 51 33.44 46.24 33.38
C GLU A 51 32.82 44.92 33.83
N THR A 52 31.91 44.35 33.02
CA THR A 52 31.63 42.89 32.87
C THR A 52 30.22 42.61 32.34
N VAL A 53 29.86 43.08 31.15
CA VAL A 53 28.94 42.32 30.26
C VAL A 53 29.34 42.55 28.80
N LYS A 54 30.52 42.11 28.41
CA LYS A 54 30.75 41.61 27.04
C LYS A 54 30.52 40.10 27.10
N VAL A 55 29.25 39.71 27.19
CA VAL A 55 28.86 38.30 27.04
C VAL A 55 28.23 38.15 25.67
N SER A 56 29.00 37.47 24.83
CA SER A 56 28.70 36.96 23.50
C SER A 56 27.25 36.49 23.34
N ALA A 57 26.37 37.36 22.85
CA ALA A 57 25.16 36.91 22.17
C ALA A 57 25.60 36.46 20.77
N PRO A 58 25.40 35.18 20.38
CA PRO A 58 25.66 34.79 19.00
C PRO A 58 24.74 35.62 18.11
N GLU A 59 25.30 36.27 17.08
CA GLU A 59 24.50 36.83 15.99
C GLU A 59 23.70 35.68 15.39
N VAL A 60 22.43 35.59 15.76
CA VAL A 60 21.48 34.71 15.09
C VAL A 60 21.33 35.30 13.70
N LYS A 61 22.05 34.73 12.73
CA LYS A 61 21.85 35.02 11.31
C LYS A 61 20.38 34.73 11.02
N VAL A 62 19.61 35.80 10.77
CA VAL A 62 18.18 35.75 10.42
C VAL A 62 17.93 34.92 9.15
N SER A 63 18.97 34.48 8.45
CA SER A 63 18.88 33.57 7.31
C SER A 63 18.38 32.16 7.66
N ASP A 64 18.38 31.76 8.94
CA ASP A 64 18.07 30.37 9.34
C ASP A 64 16.70 30.19 10.02
N ILE A 65 15.89 31.26 10.14
CA ILE A 65 14.44 31.09 10.20
C ILE A 65 14.02 30.81 8.76
N GLY A 66 14.07 29.55 8.37
CA GLY A 66 13.49 29.12 7.10
C GLY A 66 12.05 29.58 7.06
N THR A 67 11.77 30.64 6.30
CA THR A 67 10.43 31.04 5.84
C THR A 67 9.95 29.94 4.90
N GLY A 68 9.64 28.79 5.48
CA GLY A 68 9.24 27.59 4.77
C GLY A 68 7.80 27.72 4.31
N VAL A 69 7.54 28.64 3.38
CA VAL A 69 6.33 28.60 2.55
C VAL A 69 6.50 27.40 1.61
N LYS A 70 6.33 26.18 2.14
CA LYS A 70 6.24 24.98 1.32
C LYS A 70 4.86 24.97 0.67
N ALA A 71 4.82 25.63 -0.50
CA ALA A 71 3.79 25.64 -1.54
C ALA A 71 2.45 26.30 -1.19
N ARG A 72 2.36 27.62 -1.43
CA ARG A 72 1.07 28.26 -1.79
C ARG A 72 0.59 27.71 -3.14
N GLY A 73 -0.72 27.61 -3.32
CA GLY A 73 -1.38 26.95 -4.43
C GLY A 73 -1.94 25.58 -4.03
N TRP A 74 -2.13 24.70 -5.02
CA TRP A 74 -2.54 23.31 -4.79
C TRP A 74 -1.43 22.53 -4.09
N GLN A 75 -1.71 21.97 -2.92
CA GLN A 75 -0.76 21.09 -2.23
C GLN A 75 -0.46 19.82 -3.04
N GLN A 76 -1.51 19.28 -3.67
CA GLN A 76 -1.45 18.24 -4.68
C GLN A 76 -2.48 18.56 -5.75
N SER A 77 -2.04 18.94 -6.95
CA SER A 77 -2.98 19.29 -8.02
C SER A 77 -3.66 18.06 -8.61
N LYS A 78 -2.99 16.89 -8.62
CA LYS A 78 -3.55 15.64 -9.12
C LYS A 78 -3.69 14.63 -7.99
N ILE A 79 -4.92 14.24 -7.70
CA ILE A 79 -5.25 13.21 -6.71
C ILE A 79 -5.72 11.97 -7.45
N CYS A 80 -5.23 10.81 -7.04
CA CYS A 80 -5.59 9.51 -7.62
C CYS A 80 -6.04 8.55 -6.51
N LYS A 81 -7.06 7.72 -6.80
CA LYS A 81 -7.47 6.59 -5.96
C LYS A 81 -7.59 5.33 -6.82
N VAL A 82 -7.16 4.20 -6.27
CA VAL A 82 -7.32 2.89 -6.91
C VAL A 82 -8.62 2.27 -6.39
N VAL A 83 -9.51 1.93 -7.30
CA VAL A 83 -10.68 1.11 -7.04
C VAL A 83 -10.29 -0.33 -7.33
N GLU A 84 -10.34 -1.16 -6.29
CA GLU A 84 -10.14 -2.59 -6.40
C GLU A 84 -11.49 -3.30 -6.43
N LEU A 85 -11.64 -4.23 -7.38
CA LEU A 85 -12.85 -5.01 -7.59
C LEU A 85 -12.51 -6.49 -7.69
N ASP A 86 -13.39 -7.33 -7.14
CA ASP A 86 -13.29 -8.79 -7.17
C ASP A 86 -14.63 -9.43 -7.56
N SER A 87 -14.69 -10.77 -7.54
CA SER A 87 -15.89 -11.53 -7.91
C SER A 87 -17.14 -11.20 -7.08
N ASN A 88 -16.99 -10.62 -5.89
CA ASN A 88 -18.10 -10.29 -4.99
C ASN A 88 -18.77 -8.95 -5.33
N ASP A 89 -18.11 -8.08 -6.09
CA ASP A 89 -18.67 -6.78 -6.48
C ASP A 89 -19.83 -6.92 -7.48
N GLY A 90 -20.00 -8.10 -8.09
CA GLY A 90 -21.07 -8.39 -9.04
C GLY A 90 -20.70 -8.09 -10.49
N THR A 91 -21.67 -8.22 -11.39
CA THR A 91 -21.39 -8.19 -12.84
C THR A 91 -21.26 -6.78 -13.41
N ALA A 92 -21.95 -5.80 -12.84
CA ALA A 92 -21.89 -4.40 -13.25
C ALA A 92 -21.74 -3.51 -12.01
N ILE A 93 -20.99 -2.42 -12.17
CA ILE A 93 -20.66 -1.50 -11.07
C ILE A 93 -21.04 -0.09 -11.46
N ASN A 94 -21.59 0.64 -10.50
CA ASN A 94 -21.66 2.09 -10.53
C ASN A 94 -21.18 2.60 -9.18
N ARG A 95 -19.96 3.13 -9.14
CA ARG A 95 -19.30 3.58 -7.90
C ARG A 95 -18.85 5.02 -8.07
N GLN A 96 -19.28 5.88 -7.17
CA GLN A 96 -18.76 7.23 -7.06
C GLN A 96 -17.55 7.25 -6.13
N VAL A 97 -16.46 7.88 -6.57
CA VAL A 97 -15.21 8.02 -5.84
C VAL A 97 -14.97 9.50 -5.59
N SER A 98 -14.90 9.92 -4.31
CA SER A 98 -14.50 11.28 -3.97
C SER A 98 -12.97 11.41 -4.00
N LEU A 99 -12.49 12.53 -4.50
CA LEU A 99 -11.08 12.93 -4.49
C LEU A 99 -11.04 14.32 -3.87
N ASP A 100 -10.13 14.53 -2.91
CA ASP A 100 -10.09 15.76 -2.11
C ASP A 100 -8.71 16.40 -2.23
N ALA A 101 -8.65 17.70 -2.48
CA ALA A 101 -7.42 18.46 -2.56
C ALA A 101 -7.52 19.78 -1.79
N ALA A 102 -6.40 20.20 -1.22
CA ALA A 102 -6.28 21.47 -0.51
C ALA A 102 -5.61 22.53 -1.39
N TYR A 103 -6.22 23.71 -1.46
CA TYR A 103 -5.65 24.91 -2.06
C TYR A 103 -5.33 25.92 -0.96
N SER A 104 -4.07 26.37 -0.89
CA SER A 104 -3.63 27.33 0.12
C SER A 104 -3.23 28.66 -0.52
N TRP A 105 -3.68 29.79 0.03
CA TRP A 105 -3.32 31.13 -0.43
C TRP A 105 -3.03 32.05 0.74
N GLN A 106 -2.42 33.20 0.47
CA GLN A 106 -2.20 34.21 1.48
C GLN A 106 -3.29 35.28 1.37
N GLU A 107 -3.97 35.55 2.48
CA GLU A 107 -4.93 36.63 2.61
C GLU A 107 -4.30 37.73 3.46
N CYS A 108 -4.28 38.96 2.94
CA CYS A 108 -3.69 40.11 3.62
C CYS A 108 -4.78 41.13 3.95
N GLU A 109 -4.92 41.44 5.23
CA GLU A 109 -5.79 42.50 5.71
C GLU A 109 -4.97 43.76 5.92
N ASN A 110 -5.35 44.84 5.22
CA ASN A 110 -4.71 46.14 5.39
C ASN A 110 -5.49 46.94 6.43
N ALA A 111 -4.84 47.26 7.54
CA ALA A 111 -5.36 48.20 8.52
C ALA A 111 -4.66 49.55 8.33
N SER A 112 -5.43 50.63 8.19
CA SER A 112 -4.92 51.99 8.23
C SER A 112 -5.41 52.70 9.48
N ALA A 113 -4.52 53.43 10.14
CA ALA A 113 -4.85 54.26 11.27
C ALA A 113 -4.21 55.65 11.07
N MET A 114 -4.93 56.69 11.47
CA MET A 114 -4.40 58.05 11.47
C MET A 114 -3.68 58.29 12.80
N VAL A 115 -2.38 58.52 12.74
CA VAL A 115 -1.53 58.80 13.91
C VAL A 115 -0.85 60.14 13.66
N ASN A 116 -1.10 61.13 14.51
CA ASN A 116 -0.55 62.50 14.41
C ASN A 116 -0.80 63.19 13.06
N GLY A 117 -1.98 63.01 12.47
CA GLY A 117 -2.33 63.64 11.19
C GLY A 117 -1.81 62.91 9.95
N GLN A 118 -1.05 61.82 10.11
CA GLN A 118 -0.53 61.00 9.03
C GLN A 118 -1.18 59.61 9.06
N TYR A 119 -1.57 59.10 7.88
CA TYR A 119 -2.05 57.72 7.75
C TYR A 119 -0.87 56.76 7.74
N ILE A 120 -0.89 55.79 8.66
CA ILE A 120 0.03 54.65 8.67
C ILE A 120 -0.79 53.43 8.26
N SER A 121 -0.32 52.68 7.27
CA SER A 121 -0.88 51.39 6.89
C SER A 121 0.01 50.25 7.36
N ALA A 122 -0.61 49.23 7.95
CA ALA A 122 0.03 47.96 8.24
C ALA A 122 -0.74 46.86 7.51
N SER A 123 -0.01 45.93 6.88
CA SER A 123 -0.59 44.76 6.23
C SER A 123 -0.34 43.54 7.12
N ASN A 124 -1.40 42.89 7.57
CA ASN A 124 -1.33 41.64 8.31
C ASN A 124 -1.78 40.49 7.40
N CYS A 125 -0.82 39.63 7.02
CA CYS A 125 -1.08 38.52 6.14
C CYS A 125 -1.11 37.19 6.90
N HIS A 126 -2.11 36.37 6.62
CA HIS A 126 -2.21 35.01 7.14
C HIS A 126 -2.47 34.02 6.00
N ASP A 127 -1.97 32.80 6.14
CA ASP A 127 -2.22 31.75 5.17
C ASP A 127 -3.61 31.13 5.42
N ARG A 128 -4.38 30.96 4.36
CA ARG A 128 -5.68 30.29 4.31
C ARG A 128 -5.54 28.99 3.54
N THR A 129 -6.39 28.02 3.88
CA THR A 129 -6.51 26.75 3.16
C THR A 129 -7.97 26.41 2.98
N GLU A 130 -8.36 26.04 1.77
CA GLU A 130 -9.69 25.56 1.41
C GLU A 130 -9.60 24.17 0.80
N TRP A 131 -10.62 23.35 1.05
CA TRP A 131 -10.72 21.97 0.58
C TRP A 131 -11.71 21.89 -0.56
N TYR A 132 -11.28 21.26 -1.66
CA TYR A 132 -12.08 21.02 -2.85
C TYR A 132 -12.28 19.53 -3.03
N THR A 133 -13.51 19.13 -3.32
CA THR A 133 -13.86 17.74 -3.62
C THR A 133 -14.30 17.62 -5.08
N ALA A 134 -13.68 16.68 -5.79
CA ALA A 134 -14.12 16.23 -7.11
C ALA A 134 -14.67 14.81 -6.99
N TYR A 135 -15.69 14.50 -7.78
CA TYR A 135 -16.28 13.17 -7.82
C TYR A 135 -15.95 12.48 -9.14
N VAL A 136 -15.56 11.20 -9.07
CA VAL A 136 -15.44 10.33 -10.23
C VAL A 136 -16.54 9.28 -10.19
N ASN A 137 -17.47 9.32 -11.15
CA ASN A 137 -18.43 8.26 -11.37
C ASN A 137 -17.77 7.18 -12.25
N LEU A 138 -17.38 6.06 -11.64
CA LEU A 138 -16.87 4.89 -12.33
C LEU A 138 -18.03 3.93 -12.59
N VAL A 139 -18.42 3.81 -13.86
CA VAL A 139 -19.43 2.85 -14.32
C VAL A 139 -18.73 1.75 -15.09
N ILE A 140 -18.96 0.49 -14.70
CA ILE A 140 -18.44 -0.66 -15.41
C ILE A 140 -19.62 -1.54 -15.80
N HIS A 141 -19.75 -1.76 -17.11
CA HIS A 141 -20.81 -2.59 -17.67
C HIS A 141 -20.60 -4.08 -17.34
N ALA A 142 -21.61 -4.87 -17.69
CA ALA A 142 -21.71 -6.29 -17.35
C ALA A 142 -20.48 -7.10 -17.79
N ARG A 143 -19.82 -7.75 -16.83
CA ARG A 143 -18.75 -8.73 -16.98
C ARG A 143 -18.82 -9.76 -15.86
N GLN A 144 -18.03 -10.81 -15.93
CA GLN A 144 -17.96 -11.82 -14.87
C GLN A 144 -16.52 -12.06 -14.46
N LEU A 145 -16.12 -11.50 -13.31
CA LEU A 145 -14.85 -11.81 -12.67
C LEU A 145 -14.88 -13.24 -12.12
N ARG A 146 -13.79 -13.98 -12.34
CA ARG A 146 -13.58 -15.29 -11.69
C ARG A 146 -13.22 -15.11 -10.21
N GLN A 147 -13.30 -16.18 -9.42
CA GLN A 147 -13.05 -16.18 -7.97
C GLN A 147 -11.75 -15.49 -7.53
N PHE A 148 -10.72 -15.50 -8.38
CA PHE A 148 -9.42 -14.88 -8.10
C PHE A 148 -9.05 -13.77 -9.08
N ASP A 149 -9.97 -13.41 -9.97
CA ASP A 149 -9.76 -12.25 -10.83
C ASP A 149 -9.83 -10.98 -9.99
N LYS A 150 -8.89 -10.08 -10.25
CA LYS A 150 -8.88 -8.74 -9.66
C LYS A 150 -8.85 -7.69 -10.75
N GLU A 151 -9.63 -6.65 -10.55
CA GLU A 151 -9.51 -5.42 -11.31
C GLU A 151 -9.02 -4.29 -10.42
N ARG A 152 -8.04 -3.55 -10.91
CA ARG A 152 -7.47 -2.39 -10.24
C ARG A 152 -7.54 -1.23 -11.21
N ILE A 153 -8.44 -0.29 -10.94
CA ILE A 153 -8.71 0.85 -11.80
C ILE A 153 -8.32 2.10 -11.02
N GLU A 154 -7.30 2.79 -11.48
CA GLU A 154 -6.90 4.06 -10.91
C GLU A 154 -7.71 5.17 -11.55
N VAL A 155 -8.42 5.95 -10.74
CA VAL A 155 -9.11 7.16 -11.17
C VAL A 155 -8.43 8.36 -10.56
N CYS A 156 -8.23 9.40 -11.36
CA CYS A 156 -7.53 10.61 -10.97
C CYS A 156 -8.32 11.84 -11.38
N TYR A 157 -8.14 12.92 -10.63
CA TYR A 157 -8.62 14.25 -10.98
C TYR A 157 -7.51 15.27 -10.76
N ASP A 158 -7.26 16.08 -11.77
CA ASP A 158 -6.36 17.23 -11.70
C ASP A 158 -7.19 18.49 -11.43
N PHE A 159 -7.10 19.00 -10.21
CA PHE A 159 -7.78 20.20 -9.72
C PHE A 159 -7.27 21.49 -10.34
N LYS A 160 -6.01 21.51 -10.81
CA LYS A 160 -5.45 22.68 -11.49
C LYS A 160 -5.91 22.74 -12.94
N ALA A 161 -5.92 21.59 -13.62
CA ALA A 161 -6.37 21.49 -15.01
C ALA A 161 -7.89 21.28 -15.16
N GLN A 162 -8.59 21.03 -14.05
CA GLN A 162 -10.01 20.63 -13.99
C GLN A 162 -10.32 19.44 -14.92
N LYS A 163 -9.47 18.41 -14.89
CA LYS A 163 -9.55 17.25 -15.79
C LYS A 163 -9.45 15.92 -15.04
N GLY A 164 -10.40 15.04 -15.31
CA GLY A 164 -10.36 13.64 -14.89
C GLY A 164 -9.52 12.78 -15.83
N SER A 165 -8.91 11.74 -15.28
CA SER A 165 -8.21 10.69 -16.04
C SER A 165 -8.34 9.35 -15.33
N PHE A 166 -8.10 8.25 -16.04
CA PHE A 166 -8.07 6.92 -15.43
C PHE A 166 -6.98 6.05 -16.05
N ALA A 167 -6.59 4.99 -15.33
CA ALA A 167 -5.67 3.97 -15.81
C ALA A 167 -6.11 2.58 -15.35
N LEU A 168 -6.13 1.63 -16.27
CA LEU A 168 -6.38 0.22 -15.99
C LEU A 168 -5.05 -0.41 -15.53
N ARG A 169 -4.88 -0.59 -14.22
CA ARG A 169 -3.63 -1.14 -13.64
C ARG A 169 -3.58 -2.66 -13.74
N GLN A 170 -4.72 -3.30 -13.53
CA GLN A 170 -4.87 -4.75 -13.63
C GLN A 170 -6.30 -5.05 -14.06
N THR A 171 -6.46 -5.89 -15.08
CA THR A 171 -7.78 -6.30 -15.56
C THR A 171 -7.70 -7.62 -16.35
N PRO A 172 -8.68 -8.53 -16.20
CA PRO A 172 -8.83 -9.70 -17.04
C PRO A 172 -9.55 -9.43 -18.37
N PHE A 173 -9.99 -8.20 -18.61
CA PHE A 173 -10.70 -7.80 -19.84
C PHE A 173 -9.95 -6.73 -20.61
N ASP A 174 -10.11 -6.75 -21.93
CA ASP A 174 -10.00 -5.54 -22.73
C ASP A 174 -11.17 -4.61 -22.46
N TYR A 175 -10.94 -3.31 -22.50
CA TYR A 175 -11.97 -2.31 -22.28
C TYR A 175 -11.97 -1.30 -23.40
N THR A 176 -13.17 -1.01 -23.89
CA THR A 176 -13.44 0.27 -24.53
C THR A 176 -14.05 1.20 -23.48
N TYR A 177 -13.94 2.51 -23.68
CA TYR A 177 -14.40 3.47 -22.68
C TYR A 177 -15.09 4.66 -23.32
N ARG A 178 -15.94 5.30 -22.52
CA ARG A 178 -16.47 6.64 -22.77
C ARG A 178 -16.22 7.45 -21.53
N ASP A 179 -15.79 8.69 -21.70
CA ASP A 179 -15.60 9.59 -20.59
C ASP A 179 -16.30 10.92 -20.83
N LYS A 180 -16.75 11.53 -19.73
CA LYS A 180 -17.40 12.83 -19.73
C LYS A 180 -16.75 13.69 -18.66
N GLN A 181 -16.18 14.80 -19.13
CA GLN A 181 -15.53 15.79 -18.28
C GLN A 181 -16.58 16.79 -17.78
N GLY A 182 -16.47 17.16 -16.52
CA GLY A 182 -17.27 18.20 -15.86
C GLY A 182 -16.41 18.91 -14.81
N GLU A 183 -16.85 20.10 -14.40
CA GLU A 183 -16.05 20.99 -13.54
C GLU A 183 -15.74 20.40 -12.16
N SER A 184 -16.64 19.58 -11.61
CA SER A 184 -16.45 18.87 -10.33
C SER A 184 -16.85 17.40 -10.38
N LEU A 185 -17.25 16.92 -11.57
CA LEU A 185 -17.72 15.57 -11.80
C LEU A 185 -17.09 15.02 -13.08
N TYR A 186 -16.29 13.98 -12.92
CA TYR A 186 -15.76 13.18 -14.02
C TYR A 186 -16.53 11.86 -14.08
N THR A 187 -17.03 11.48 -15.25
CA THR A 187 -17.65 10.15 -15.44
C THR A 187 -16.80 9.34 -16.40
N VAL A 188 -16.48 8.11 -16.02
CA VAL A 188 -15.84 7.12 -16.89
C VAL A 188 -16.70 5.87 -16.94
N GLU A 189 -17.12 5.51 -18.14
CA GLU A 189 -17.88 4.30 -18.44
C GLU A 189 -16.96 3.30 -19.15
N LEU A 190 -16.83 2.11 -18.56
CA LEU A 190 -15.98 1.03 -19.06
C LEU A 190 -16.85 -0.10 -19.62
N TYR A 191 -16.63 -0.42 -20.88
CA TYR A 191 -17.33 -1.46 -21.64
C TYR A 191 -16.39 -2.66 -21.83
N PRO A 192 -16.59 -3.76 -21.08
CA PRO A 192 -15.73 -4.93 -21.13
C PRO A 192 -15.86 -5.64 -22.49
N GLY A 193 -14.72 -5.96 -23.09
CA GLY A 193 -14.59 -6.72 -24.32
C GLY A 193 -14.17 -8.16 -24.06
N ALA A 194 -13.27 -8.68 -24.90
CA ALA A 194 -12.75 -10.02 -24.74
C ALA A 194 -11.92 -10.18 -23.44
N ARG A 195 -11.92 -11.40 -22.90
CA ARG A 195 -11.02 -11.75 -21.79
C ARG A 195 -9.60 -11.91 -22.30
N LYS A 196 -8.67 -11.32 -21.57
CA LYS A 196 -7.23 -11.56 -21.75
C LYS A 196 -6.88 -12.92 -21.15
N PRO A 197 -6.07 -13.73 -21.83
CA PRO A 197 -5.45 -14.89 -21.20
C PRO A 197 -4.68 -14.44 -19.96
N GLN A 198 -4.99 -15.04 -18.81
CA GLN A 198 -4.27 -14.78 -17.56
C GLN A 198 -3.61 -16.05 -17.04
N ASN A 199 -2.58 -15.87 -16.21
CA ASN A 199 -2.03 -17.00 -15.46
C ASN A 199 -3.08 -17.48 -14.45
N PRO A 200 -3.19 -18.80 -14.19
CA PRO A 200 -4.03 -19.28 -13.11
C PRO A 200 -3.54 -18.73 -11.76
N ASP A 201 -4.43 -18.47 -10.81
CA ASP A 201 -4.03 -18.03 -9.48
C ASP A 201 -3.37 -19.17 -8.69
N ALA A 202 -2.30 -18.88 -7.95
CA ALA A 202 -1.57 -19.87 -7.16
C ALA A 202 -2.43 -20.56 -6.09
N ALA A 203 -3.48 -19.91 -5.59
CA ALA A 203 -4.38 -20.46 -4.59
C ALA A 203 -5.26 -21.60 -5.13
N LEU A 204 -5.39 -21.75 -6.46
CA LEU A 204 -6.21 -22.80 -7.09
C LEU A 204 -5.70 -24.22 -6.82
N ALA A 205 -4.41 -24.39 -6.53
CA ALA A 205 -3.82 -25.66 -6.18
C ALA A 205 -2.84 -25.48 -5.01
N GLN A 206 -3.06 -26.22 -3.92
CA GLN A 206 -2.23 -26.15 -2.72
C GLN A 206 -1.71 -27.54 -2.35
N LEU A 207 -0.54 -27.61 -1.72
CA LEU A 207 -0.01 -28.89 -1.27
C LEU A 207 -0.92 -29.45 -0.16
N GLY A 208 -1.44 -30.65 -0.38
CA GLY A 208 -2.18 -31.42 0.62
C GLY A 208 -1.29 -32.33 1.45
N GLY A 209 -0.23 -32.88 0.83
CA GLY A 209 0.79 -33.69 1.50
C GLY A 209 1.62 -34.52 0.51
N PHE A 210 2.76 -35.00 0.97
CA PHE A 210 3.63 -35.92 0.23
C PHE A 210 4.05 -37.05 1.16
N SER A 211 3.86 -38.30 0.73
CA SER A 211 4.18 -39.48 1.53
C SER A 211 4.71 -40.62 0.67
N TYR A 212 5.40 -41.56 1.31
CA TYR A 212 5.85 -42.80 0.70
C TYR A 212 5.26 -44.00 1.43
N ASP A 213 4.76 -44.97 0.67
CA ASP A 213 4.29 -46.26 1.18
C ASP A 213 5.39 -47.31 0.96
N ASP A 214 6.07 -47.71 2.04
CA ASP A 214 7.16 -48.70 2.00
C ASP A 214 6.71 -50.10 1.53
N VAL A 215 5.43 -50.45 1.68
CA VAL A 215 4.89 -51.76 1.30
C VAL A 215 4.61 -51.79 -0.21
N ARG A 216 4.01 -50.73 -0.74
CA ARG A 216 3.68 -50.61 -2.17
C ARG A 216 4.82 -50.04 -3.01
N LYS A 217 5.84 -49.50 -2.35
CA LYS A 217 6.98 -48.78 -2.94
C LYS A 217 6.50 -47.61 -3.82
N GLU A 218 5.48 -46.90 -3.37
CA GLU A 218 4.80 -45.84 -4.11
C GLU A 218 4.83 -44.52 -3.35
N PHE A 219 5.08 -43.43 -4.08
CA PHE A 219 4.89 -42.08 -3.58
C PHE A 219 3.47 -41.63 -3.84
N THR A 220 2.90 -40.88 -2.89
CA THR A 220 1.61 -40.21 -3.05
C THR A 220 1.78 -38.72 -2.82
N LEU A 221 1.49 -37.93 -3.85
CA LEU A 221 1.36 -36.48 -3.77
C LEU A 221 -0.13 -36.13 -3.78
N THR A 222 -0.58 -35.48 -2.71
CA THR A 222 -1.94 -34.94 -2.60
C THR A 222 -1.91 -33.44 -2.82
N ILE A 223 -2.76 -32.94 -3.72
CA ILE A 223 -2.90 -31.51 -4.02
C ILE A 223 -4.36 -31.13 -3.78
N ARG A 224 -4.56 -30.17 -2.89
CA ARG A 224 -5.87 -29.63 -2.56
C ARG A 224 -6.47 -28.92 -3.76
N ASN A 225 -7.71 -29.28 -4.08
CA ASN A 225 -8.45 -28.72 -5.20
C ASN A 225 -9.13 -27.40 -4.79
N GLY A 226 -8.62 -26.28 -5.27
CA GLY A 226 -9.23 -24.95 -5.09
C GLY A 226 -10.07 -24.49 -6.30
N PHE A 227 -10.25 -25.34 -7.32
CA PHE A 227 -11.02 -24.99 -8.51
C PHE A 227 -12.53 -25.08 -8.22
N THR A 228 -13.26 -24.02 -8.57
CA THR A 228 -14.73 -23.97 -8.49
C THR A 228 -15.39 -24.26 -9.85
N GLY A 229 -16.72 -24.27 -9.91
CA GLY A 229 -17.50 -24.59 -11.12
C GLY A 229 -17.20 -23.72 -12.33
N GLU A 230 -16.62 -22.53 -12.16
CA GLU A 230 -16.21 -21.68 -13.28
C GLU A 230 -15.03 -22.23 -14.10
N TYR A 231 -14.38 -23.29 -13.60
CA TYR A 231 -13.31 -24.02 -14.27
C TYR A 231 -13.77 -25.36 -14.86
N ASP A 232 -15.06 -25.69 -14.77
CA ASP A 232 -15.59 -26.95 -15.26
C ASP A 232 -15.35 -27.15 -16.76
N GLY A 233 -15.04 -28.40 -17.13
CA GLY A 233 -14.76 -28.78 -18.52
C GLY A 233 -13.34 -28.41 -18.99
N ARG A 234 -12.56 -27.69 -18.18
CA ARG A 234 -11.14 -27.43 -18.44
C ARG A 234 -10.26 -28.59 -17.95
N LYS A 235 -8.96 -28.49 -18.19
CA LYS A 235 -7.97 -29.48 -17.76
C LYS A 235 -6.86 -28.80 -16.98
N VAL A 236 -6.38 -29.44 -15.92
CA VAL A 236 -5.18 -29.04 -15.19
C VAL A 236 -4.07 -30.05 -15.45
N HIS A 237 -2.88 -29.54 -15.75
CA HIS A 237 -1.66 -30.32 -15.84
C HIS A 237 -0.82 -30.04 -14.60
N ILE A 238 -0.59 -31.06 -13.80
CA ILE A 238 0.26 -30.97 -12.61
C ILE A 238 1.61 -31.58 -12.98
N GLY A 239 2.66 -30.77 -12.91
CA GLY A 239 4.03 -31.23 -13.10
C GLY A 239 4.63 -31.64 -11.75
N VAL A 240 5.27 -32.80 -11.74
CA VAL A 240 5.92 -33.40 -10.57
C VAL A 240 7.35 -33.75 -10.99
N GLU A 241 8.32 -33.16 -10.32
CA GLU A 241 9.73 -33.51 -10.42
C GLU A 241 10.15 -34.22 -9.14
N LEU A 242 10.56 -35.48 -9.25
CA LEU A 242 11.07 -36.25 -8.11
C LEU A 242 12.55 -35.95 -7.93
N VAL A 243 12.96 -35.50 -6.75
CA VAL A 243 14.35 -35.15 -6.44
C VAL A 243 14.86 -36.01 -5.31
N GLN A 244 16.04 -36.60 -5.49
CA GLN A 244 16.74 -37.32 -4.43
C GLN A 244 17.60 -36.33 -3.63
N ASP A 245 17.31 -36.22 -2.34
CA ASP A 245 18.03 -35.38 -1.37
C ASP A 245 19.40 -36.03 -1.06
N LYS A 246 20.47 -35.33 -1.47
CA LYS A 246 21.88 -35.71 -1.27
C LYS A 246 22.69 -34.44 -0.99
N LEU A 247 24.02 -34.57 -0.85
CA LEU A 247 24.91 -33.41 -0.80
C LEU A 247 24.74 -32.49 -2.04
N PHE A 248 24.40 -33.09 -3.18
CA PHE A 248 23.95 -32.41 -4.38
C PHE A 248 22.63 -33.03 -4.81
N ASP A 249 21.55 -32.25 -4.71
CA ASP A 249 20.21 -32.66 -5.11
C ASP A 249 20.24 -33.18 -6.56
N SER A 250 19.71 -34.39 -6.75
CA SER A 250 19.68 -35.06 -8.05
C SER A 250 18.23 -35.24 -8.49
N SER A 251 17.84 -34.48 -9.51
CA SER A 251 16.54 -34.64 -10.15
C SER A 251 16.47 -36.00 -10.84
N ARG A 252 15.35 -36.70 -10.69
CA ARG A 252 15.03 -37.91 -11.46
C ARG A 252 14.24 -37.58 -12.72
N GLY A 253 13.92 -36.31 -12.96
CA GLY A 253 13.13 -35.83 -14.09
C GLY A 253 11.71 -35.42 -13.69
N THR A 254 10.99 -34.86 -14.66
CA THR A 254 9.67 -34.25 -14.48
C THR A 254 8.61 -35.01 -15.26
N LYS A 255 7.49 -35.34 -14.61
CA LYS A 255 6.32 -35.97 -15.21
C LYS A 255 5.10 -35.07 -15.06
N PHE A 256 4.28 -34.98 -16.10
CA PHE A 256 3.04 -34.22 -16.08
C PHE A 256 1.84 -35.15 -16.00
N PHE A 257 0.94 -34.85 -15.08
CA PHE A 257 -0.32 -35.56 -14.87
C PHE A 257 -1.48 -34.65 -15.28
N GLU A 258 -2.35 -35.15 -16.14
CA GLU A 258 -3.51 -34.41 -16.63
C GLU A 258 -4.78 -34.82 -15.88
N PHE A 259 -5.51 -33.85 -15.36
CA PHE A 259 -6.80 -34.06 -14.70
C PHE A 259 -7.86 -33.16 -15.34
N PRO A 260 -9.04 -33.68 -15.69
CA PRO A 260 -10.16 -32.81 -16.00
C PRO A 260 -10.63 -32.08 -14.72
N LEU A 261 -10.93 -30.80 -14.87
CA LEU A 261 -11.49 -29.95 -13.83
C LEU A 261 -13.01 -30.14 -13.82
N ASN A 262 -13.50 -30.59 -12.68
CA ASN A 262 -14.91 -30.74 -12.35
C ASN A 262 -15.05 -30.34 -10.88
N TRP A 263 -15.95 -29.40 -10.60
CA TRP A 263 -16.23 -28.86 -9.26
C TRP A 263 -16.60 -29.90 -8.21
N LEU A 264 -17.09 -31.08 -8.62
CA LEU A 264 -17.40 -32.19 -7.72
C LEU A 264 -16.18 -33.01 -7.31
N ARG A 265 -15.00 -32.78 -7.90
CA ARG A 265 -13.81 -33.55 -7.60
C ARG A 265 -13.19 -33.12 -6.28
N GLN A 266 -12.86 -34.12 -5.47
CA GLN A 266 -11.99 -33.99 -4.30
C GLN A 266 -10.54 -33.68 -4.74
N ASP A 267 -9.65 -33.50 -3.77
CA ASP A 267 -8.21 -33.31 -3.95
C ASP A 267 -7.60 -34.25 -4.99
N PHE A 268 -6.65 -33.74 -5.76
CA PHE A 268 -5.90 -34.51 -6.74
C PHE A 268 -4.91 -35.43 -6.01
N LYS A 269 -5.03 -36.73 -6.24
CA LYS A 269 -4.09 -37.74 -5.72
C LYS A 269 -3.27 -38.29 -6.87
N ILE A 270 -1.97 -38.04 -6.81
CA ILE A 270 -0.99 -38.52 -7.79
C ILE A 270 -0.18 -39.61 -7.12
N VAL A 271 -0.28 -40.83 -7.65
CA VAL A 271 0.49 -41.98 -7.19
C VAL A 271 1.51 -42.35 -8.26
N PHE A 272 2.77 -42.50 -7.86
CA PHE A 272 3.87 -42.82 -8.79
C PHE A 272 4.99 -43.59 -8.10
N LYS A 273 5.81 -44.28 -8.89
CA LYS A 273 7.00 -45.02 -8.44
C LYS A 273 8.27 -44.28 -8.84
N GLU A 274 9.39 -44.58 -8.17
CA GLU A 274 10.72 -44.07 -8.59
C GLU A 274 11.01 -44.44 -10.06
N SER A 275 10.62 -45.64 -10.48
CA SER A 275 10.80 -46.15 -11.85
C SER A 275 9.98 -45.43 -12.92
N ASP A 276 9.01 -44.60 -12.53
CA ASP A 276 8.19 -43.84 -13.48
C ASP A 276 8.92 -42.63 -14.06
N PHE A 277 10.11 -42.33 -13.53
CA PHE A 277 10.96 -41.22 -13.92
C PHE A 277 12.18 -41.74 -14.69
N PRO A 278 12.64 -41.04 -15.73
CA PRO A 278 13.83 -41.43 -16.48
C PRO A 278 15.04 -41.37 -15.54
N SER A 279 15.52 -42.52 -15.08
CA SER A 279 16.68 -42.56 -14.19
C SER A 279 17.89 -41.94 -14.88
N ASP A 280 18.51 -40.94 -14.23
CA ASP A 280 19.86 -40.51 -14.60
C ASP A 280 20.79 -41.73 -14.51
N LYS A 281 21.43 -42.04 -15.65
CA LYS A 281 22.40 -43.14 -15.76
C LYS A 281 23.67 -42.88 -14.93
N ASP A 282 23.87 -41.64 -14.47
CA ASP A 282 25.05 -41.20 -13.74
C ASP A 282 24.84 -41.10 -12.22
N ALA A 283 23.64 -41.44 -11.72
CA ALA A 283 23.38 -41.51 -10.29
C ALA A 283 24.02 -42.77 -9.70
N ALA A 284 25.32 -42.71 -9.41
CA ALA A 284 26.04 -43.75 -8.68
C ALA A 284 25.21 -44.20 -7.46
N ASP A 285 24.95 -45.51 -7.37
CA ASP A 285 24.21 -46.15 -6.27
C ASP A 285 24.97 -45.96 -4.96
N PHE A 286 24.71 -44.83 -4.30
CA PHE A 286 25.22 -44.58 -2.96
C PHE A 286 24.52 -45.53 -1.98
N ARG A 287 25.33 -46.33 -1.28
CA ARG A 287 24.93 -47.31 -0.25
C ARG A 287 24.42 -46.67 1.06
N ALA A 288 23.72 -45.53 0.99
CA ALA A 288 23.09 -44.94 2.17
C ALA A 288 21.90 -45.84 2.60
N LYS A 289 21.80 -46.15 3.90
CA LYS A 289 20.78 -47.07 4.45
C LYS A 289 19.33 -46.58 4.25
N ALA A 290 19.11 -45.29 4.00
CA ALA A 290 17.81 -44.73 3.68
C ALA A 290 17.98 -43.68 2.58
N LYS A 291 17.20 -43.81 1.50
CA LYS A 291 17.13 -42.79 0.45
C LYS A 291 16.11 -41.74 0.89
N LYS A 292 16.40 -40.47 0.64
CA LYS A 292 15.51 -39.35 0.95
C LYS A 292 15.07 -38.70 -0.34
N TYR A 293 13.77 -38.42 -0.48
CA TYR A 293 13.19 -37.82 -1.66
C TYR A 293 12.27 -36.67 -1.32
N PHE A 294 12.27 -35.63 -2.13
CA PHE A 294 11.23 -34.59 -2.13
C PHE A 294 10.75 -34.37 -3.56
N VAL A 295 9.68 -33.60 -3.70
CA VAL A 295 9.11 -33.27 -5.00
C VAL A 295 9.13 -31.76 -5.20
N ASN A 296 9.63 -31.29 -6.33
CA ASN A 296 9.26 -29.99 -6.85
C ASN A 296 7.99 -30.15 -7.68
N TRP A 297 7.01 -29.27 -7.48
CA TRP A 297 5.76 -29.36 -8.23
C TRP A 297 5.24 -28.00 -8.65
N GLY A 298 4.32 -28.05 -9.59
CA GLY A 298 3.63 -26.90 -10.14
C GLY A 298 2.46 -27.34 -10.98
N PHE A 299 1.74 -26.38 -11.54
CA PHE A 299 0.60 -26.69 -12.39
C PHE A 299 0.39 -25.65 -13.49
N LYS A 300 -0.35 -26.04 -14.51
CA LYS A 300 -0.93 -25.12 -15.50
C LYS A 300 -2.35 -25.53 -15.82
N VAL A 301 -3.18 -24.56 -16.15
CA VAL A 301 -4.55 -24.80 -16.63
C VAL A 301 -4.54 -24.70 -18.15
N LYS A 302 -5.08 -25.71 -18.82
CA LYS A 302 -5.29 -25.72 -20.26
C LYS A 302 -6.71 -25.32 -20.61
N GLY A 303 -6.84 -24.54 -21.68
CA GLY A 303 -8.11 -24.08 -22.22
C GLY A 303 -8.21 -22.56 -22.35
N GLU A 304 -9.32 -22.11 -22.97
CA GLU A 304 -9.54 -20.71 -23.30
C GLU A 304 -9.55 -19.79 -22.07
N GLY A 305 -8.89 -18.65 -22.21
CA GLY A 305 -8.80 -17.63 -21.15
C GLY A 305 -7.70 -17.89 -20.11
N PHE A 306 -6.78 -18.82 -20.34
CA PHE A 306 -5.51 -18.92 -19.62
C PHE A 306 -4.32 -18.85 -20.59
N THR A 307 -3.18 -18.37 -20.09
CA THR A 307 -1.91 -18.33 -20.84
C THR A 307 -1.26 -19.71 -21.00
N GLU A 308 -1.79 -20.74 -20.33
CA GLU A 308 -1.17 -22.05 -20.13
C GLU A 308 0.25 -22.01 -19.53
N ALA A 309 0.63 -20.87 -18.93
CA ALA A 309 1.91 -20.73 -18.25
C ALA A 309 2.01 -21.71 -17.08
N TYR A 310 3.18 -22.33 -16.94
CA TYR A 310 3.47 -23.22 -15.83
C TYR A 310 3.76 -22.41 -14.57
N MET A 311 2.99 -22.69 -13.52
CA MET A 311 3.14 -22.07 -12.22
C MET A 311 3.85 -23.03 -11.27
N GLU A 312 5.09 -22.70 -10.94
CA GLU A 312 5.85 -23.41 -9.92
C GLU A 312 5.27 -23.13 -8.53
N LYS A 313 5.10 -24.19 -7.74
CA LYS A 313 4.53 -24.14 -6.39
C LYS A 313 5.57 -24.38 -5.30
N GLY A 314 6.74 -24.90 -5.68
CA GLY A 314 7.88 -25.13 -4.80
C GLY A 314 8.05 -26.60 -4.45
N LYS A 315 8.76 -26.85 -3.34
CA LYS A 315 9.17 -28.17 -2.89
C LYS A 315 8.33 -28.71 -1.74
N THR A 316 8.16 -30.02 -1.69
CA THR A 316 7.55 -30.73 -0.56
C THR A 316 8.55 -30.93 0.59
N GLU A 317 8.06 -31.40 1.72
CA GLU A 317 8.91 -32.04 2.73
C GLU A 317 9.53 -33.33 2.18
N THR A 318 10.66 -33.73 2.78
CA THR A 318 11.39 -34.92 2.39
C THR A 318 10.75 -36.18 2.98
N ALA A 319 10.40 -37.14 2.12
CA ALA A 319 10.02 -38.49 2.50
C ALA A 319 11.25 -39.40 2.55
N ALA A 320 11.39 -40.16 3.64
CA ALA A 320 12.41 -41.20 3.75
C ALA A 320 11.89 -42.53 3.17
N VAL A 321 12.74 -43.20 2.40
CA VAL A 321 12.51 -44.52 1.81
C VAL A 321 13.46 -45.50 2.49
N ILE A 322 12.90 -46.46 3.23
CA ILE A 322 13.68 -47.52 3.87
C ILE A 322 13.79 -48.68 2.86
N GLN A 323 15.02 -49.01 2.48
CA GLN A 323 15.30 -50.14 1.57
C GLN A 323 15.10 -51.48 2.28
#